data_AF-A0A934PJ55-F1
#
_entry.id   AF-A0A934PJ55-F1
#
_cell.length_a   1.000
_cell.length_b   1.000
_cell.length_c   1.000
_cell.angle_alpha   90.00
_cell.angle_beta   90.00
_cell.angle_gamma   90.00
#
_symmetry.space_group_name_H-M   'P 1'
#
loop_
_entity.id
_entity.type
_entity.pdbx_description
1 polymer ?
#
loop_
_entity_poly.entity_id
_entity_poly.type
_entity_poly.pdbx_seq_one_letter_code
_entity_poly.pdbx_strand_id
1 'polypeptide(L)' 'MSPGPLDVVIRVNGTEMASGEIPQSASLTSTANDAFDVGRDSYSPASEAYFDRKPFVFNGTIDQLRVVYK' A
#
# COMPACT_ATOMS: atom_id res chain seq x y z
N MET A 1 -4.17 -20.84 2.51
CA MET A 1 -5.21 -20.19 3.34
C MET A 1 -5.49 -18.84 2.72
N SER A 2 -6.73 -18.54 2.33
CA SER A 2 -7.05 -17.17 1.88
C SER A 2 -6.94 -16.24 3.09
N PRO A 3 -6.31 -15.07 2.96
CA PRO A 3 -6.26 -14.10 4.06
C PRO A 3 -7.68 -13.66 4.41
N GLY A 4 -8.03 -13.71 5.70
CA GLY A 4 -9.35 -13.32 6.21
C GLY A 4 -9.50 -11.81 6.40
N PRO A 5 -10.59 -11.37 7.04
CA PRO A 5 -10.82 -9.95 7.35
C PRO A 5 -9.71 -9.35 8.21
N LEU A 6 -9.47 -8.04 8.06
CA LEU A 6 -8.47 -7.30 8.83
C LEU A 6 -9.00 -5.93 9.22
N ASP A 7 -8.81 -5.55 10.49
CA ASP A 7 -9.02 -4.17 10.93
C ASP A 7 -7.85 -3.28 10.50
N VAL A 8 -8.17 -2.21 9.77
CA VAL A 8 -7.20 -1.24 9.27
C VAL A 8 -7.44 0.11 9.90
N VAL A 9 -6.36 0.80 10.27
CA VAL A 9 -6.39 2.20 10.71
C VAL A 9 -5.36 3.00 9.94
N ILE A 10 -5.79 4.12 9.37
CA ILE A 10 -4.94 5.09 8.66
C ILE A 10 -4.74 6.30 9.57
N ARG A 11 -3.48 6.66 9.81
CA ARG A 11 -3.10 7.80 10.65
C ARG A 11 -2.24 8.80 9.88
N VAL A 12 -2.47 10.08 10.12
CA VAL A 12 -1.61 11.18 9.66
C VAL A 12 -1.17 11.96 10.89
N ASN A 13 0.13 12.14 11.08
CA ASN A 13 0.71 12.79 12.27
C ASN A 13 0.21 12.17 13.60
N GLY A 14 -0.03 10.86 13.61
CA GLY A 14 -0.55 10.14 14.77
C GLY A 14 -2.07 10.24 14.99
N THR A 15 -2.76 11.12 14.28
CA THR A 15 -4.22 11.25 14.35
C THR A 15 -4.90 10.25 13.41
N GLU A 16 -5.92 9.55 13.91
CA GLU A 16 -6.75 8.65 13.11
C GLU A 16 -7.59 9.42 12.10
N MET A 17 -7.41 9.10 10.83
CA MET A 17 -8.13 9.73 9.71
C MET A 17 -9.23 8.82 9.16
N ALA A 18 -9.03 7.50 9.25
CA ALA A 18 -9.98 6.49 8.83
C ALA A 18 -9.70 5.16 9.53
N SER A 19 -10.75 4.38 9.76
CA SER A 19 -10.67 3.01 10.25
C SER A 19 -11.81 2.17 9.68
N GLY A 20 -11.61 0.84 9.65
CA GLY A 20 -12.64 -0.09 9.21
C GLY A 20 -12.09 -1.50 8.98
N GLU A 21 -13.02 -2.43 8.73
CA GLU A 21 -12.71 -3.81 8.37
C GLU A 21 -12.55 -3.93 6.85
N ILE A 22 -11.42 -4.47 6.40
CA ILE A 22 -11.29 -4.94 5.02
C ILE A 22 -11.72 -6.42 4.98
N PRO A 23 -12.65 -6.82 4.10
CA PRO A 23 -13.23 -8.17 4.11
C PRO A 23 -12.24 -9.25 3.65
N GLN A 24 -11.23 -8.86 2.86
CA GLN A 24 -10.19 -9.74 2.37
C GLN A 24 -8.84 -9.01 2.41
N SER A 25 -7.91 -9.53 3.18
CA SER A 25 -6.57 -8.97 3.30
C SER A 25 -5.64 -9.42 2.15
N ALA A 26 -4.60 -8.64 1.89
CA ALA A 26 -3.48 -9.09 1.07
C ALA A 26 -2.69 -10.17 1.85
N SER A 27 -2.06 -11.09 1.12
CA SER A 27 -1.15 -12.05 1.75
C SER A 27 0.02 -11.30 2.38
N LEU A 28 0.24 -11.49 3.68
CA LEU A 28 1.36 -10.87 4.41
C LEU A 28 2.73 -11.36 3.91
N THR A 29 2.76 -12.55 3.32
CA THR A 29 3.90 -13.01 2.53
C THR A 29 3.68 -12.49 1.12
N SER A 30 4.22 -11.31 0.81
CA SER A 30 4.47 -10.91 -0.58
C SER A 30 5.03 -12.13 -1.30
N THR A 31 4.37 -12.57 -2.36
CA THR A 31 4.92 -13.66 -3.15
C THR A 31 6.22 -13.16 -3.78
N ALA A 32 7.15 -14.04 -4.14
CA ALA A 32 8.47 -13.63 -4.66
C ALA A 32 8.43 -12.73 -5.91
N ASN A 33 7.24 -12.50 -6.49
CA ASN A 33 7.00 -11.66 -7.66
C ASN A 33 6.29 -10.33 -7.34
N ASP A 34 5.94 -10.04 -6.09
CA ASP A 34 5.26 -8.81 -5.71
C ASP A 34 6.28 -7.72 -5.36
N ALA A 35 6.24 -6.60 -6.07
CA ALA A 35 7.01 -5.41 -5.71
C ALA A 35 6.30 -4.61 -4.62
N PHE A 36 7.07 -4.10 -3.66
CA PHE A 36 6.61 -3.09 -2.71
C PHE A 36 7.31 -1.78 -3.04
N ASP A 37 6.78 -1.08 -4.05
CA ASP A 37 7.36 0.19 -4.48
C ASP A 37 7.00 1.34 -3.53
N VAL A 38 7.95 2.24 -3.32
CA VAL A 38 7.80 3.40 -2.44
C VAL A 38 8.22 4.65 -3.20
N GLY A 39 7.30 5.62 -3.32
CA GLY A 39 7.55 6.89 -4.01
C GLY A 39 7.42 6.86 -5.54
N ARG A 40 7.09 5.70 -6.13
CA ARG A 40 6.80 5.50 -7.55
C ARG A 40 6.00 4.21 -7.71
N ASP A 41 5.23 4.09 -8.79
CA ASP A 41 4.71 2.81 -9.28
C ASP A 41 5.53 2.40 -10.52
N SER A 42 6.42 1.41 -10.36
CA SER A 42 7.39 1.05 -11.39
C SER A 42 6.82 0.09 -12.44
N TYR A 43 5.60 -0.42 -12.22
CA TYR A 43 4.97 -1.45 -13.03
C TYR A 43 3.73 -0.93 -13.75
N SER A 44 2.90 -1.86 -14.26
CA SER A 44 1.61 -1.52 -14.85
C SER A 44 0.68 -0.98 -13.77
N PRO A 45 -0.09 0.08 -14.08
CA PRO A 45 -1.02 0.66 -13.12
C PRO A 45 -2.09 -0.37 -12.75
N ALA A 46 -2.56 -0.32 -11.50
CA ALA A 46 -3.63 -1.20 -11.01
C ALA A 46 -4.96 -1.04 -11.79
N SER A 47 -5.13 0.05 -12.54
CA SER A 47 -6.31 0.31 -13.36
C SER A 47 -5.95 1.12 -14.61
N GLU A 48 -6.60 0.78 -15.73
CA GLU A 48 -6.52 1.54 -16.98
C GLU A 48 -6.99 2.99 -16.84
N ALA A 49 -7.92 3.25 -15.91
CA ALA A 49 -8.47 4.58 -15.66
C ALA A 49 -7.40 5.63 -15.29
N TYR A 50 -6.22 5.18 -14.85
CA TYR A 50 -5.12 6.07 -14.48
C TYR A 50 -3.82 5.77 -15.24
N PHE A 51 -3.91 5.12 -16.40
CA PHE A 51 -2.74 4.73 -17.18
C PHE A 51 -1.85 5.92 -17.57
N ASP A 52 -2.44 7.04 -17.95
CA ASP A 52 -1.70 8.24 -18.38
C ASP A 52 -1.06 9.01 -17.21
N ARG A 53 -1.37 8.63 -15.95
CA ARG A 53 -0.85 9.27 -14.74
C ARG A 53 0.36 8.54 -14.15
N LYS A 54 0.66 7.34 -14.65
CA LYS A 54 1.84 6.59 -14.24
C LYS A 54 3.12 7.31 -14.66
N PRO A 55 4.24 7.17 -13.92
CA PRO A 55 4.46 6.21 -12.84
C PRO A 55 4.21 6.77 -11.43
N PHE A 56 3.34 7.79 -11.26
CA PHE A 56 3.01 8.37 -9.95
C PHE A 56 4.23 8.74 -9.10
N VAL A 57 5.20 9.42 -9.70
CA VAL A 57 6.44 9.82 -9.01
C VAL A 57 6.09 10.79 -7.88
N PHE A 58 6.46 10.42 -6.65
CA PHE A 58 6.38 11.31 -5.51
C PHE A 58 7.38 12.46 -5.69
N ASN A 59 6.91 13.69 -5.49
CA ASN A 59 7.68 14.91 -5.75
C ASN A 59 8.25 15.57 -4.48
N GLY A 60 8.26 14.84 -3.35
CA GLY A 60 8.85 15.27 -2.09
C GLY A 60 9.99 14.35 -1.63
N THR A 61 10.31 14.41 -0.35
CA THR A 61 11.31 13.55 0.31
C THR A 61 10.64 12.53 1.21
N ILE A 62 11.07 11.28 1.12
CA ILE A 62 10.67 10.21 2.04
C ILE A 62 11.87 9.95 2.96
N ASP A 63 11.80 10.45 4.19
CA ASP A 63 12.90 10.28 5.15
C ASP A 63 13.03 8.85 5.64
N GLN A 64 11.89 8.18 5.88
CA GLN A 64 11.87 6.81 6.41
C GLN A 64 10.60 6.07 6.01
N LEU A 65 10.77 4.79 5.66
CA LEU A 65 9.72 3.79 5.68
C LEU A 65 10.08 2.72 6.73
N ARG A 66 9.10 2.34 7.56
CA ARG A 66 9.25 1.25 8.52
C ARG A 66 8.07 0.29 8.39
N VAL A 67 8.37 -0.94 7.97
CA VAL A 67 7.42 -2.06 8.00
C VAL A 67 7.79 -2.93 9.20
N VAL A 68 6.83 -3.15 10.11
CA VAL A 68 7.04 -3.90 11.35
C VAL A 68 6.04 -5.04 11.39
N TYR A 69 6.54 -6.27 11.53
CA TYR A 69 5.75 -7.45 11.85
C TYR A 69 5.81 -7.72 13.35
N LYS A 70 4.81 -8.44 13.87
CA LYS A 70 4.86 -8.99 15.23
C LYS A 70 5.58 -10.32 15.26
#